data_AF-A0A951HJ57-F1
#
_entry.id   AF-A0A951HJ57-F1
#
_cell.length_a   1.000
_cell.length_b   1.000
_cell.length_c   1.000
_cell.angle_alpha   90.00
_cell.angle_beta   90.00
_cell.angle_gamma   90.00
#
_symmetry.space_group_name_H-M   'P 1'
#
loop_
_entity.id
_entity.type
_entity.pdbx_description
1 polymer ?
#
loop_
_entity_poly.entity_id
_entity_poly.type
_entity_poly.pdbx_seq_one_letter_code
_entity_poly.pdbx_strand_id
1 'polypeptide(L)'
;MPSVGASLAIDYGPLVIFFLANAFAPVPDALKVFAATGIFMIAMLIAMLISYLRYGRISPLLWFSGVMVLVLGGLTLWLHQEWFIKIKPTLYYLTVAALLGFGLRTGRNLLKSVLGAVYPGLTDRGWYLLTRNWIILFVGMAIMNEIIWRTTSTSFWL
;
A
#
# COMPACT_ATOMS: atom_id res chain seq x y z
N MET A 1 -5.01 8.88 -23.65
CA MET A 1 -4.63 8.64 -22.23
C MET A 1 -5.85 8.96 -21.36
N PRO A 2 -6.14 8.21 -20.28
CA PRO A 2 -7.18 8.61 -19.34
C PRO A 2 -6.93 10.04 -18.86
N SER A 3 -7.98 10.83 -18.67
CA SER A 3 -7.85 12.11 -17.96
C SER A 3 -7.30 11.84 -16.57
N VAL A 4 -6.46 12.74 -16.05
CA VAL A 4 -5.81 12.59 -14.74
C VAL A 4 -6.83 12.24 -13.65
N GLY A 5 -8.02 12.86 -13.68
CA GLY A 5 -9.12 12.57 -12.76
C GLY A 5 -9.66 11.13 -12.82
N ALA A 6 -9.77 10.53 -14.01
CA ALA A 6 -10.30 9.17 -14.15
C ALA A 6 -9.33 8.10 -13.62
N SER A 7 -8.02 8.31 -13.76
CA SER A 7 -7.00 7.44 -13.17
C SER A 7 -7.00 7.54 -11.64
N LEU A 8 -7.03 8.76 -11.11
CA LEU A 8 -7.09 9.00 -9.67
C LEU A 8 -8.35 8.36 -9.05
N ALA A 9 -9.52 8.51 -9.68
CA ALA A 9 -10.75 7.91 -9.17
C ALA A 9 -10.66 6.38 -9.05
N ILE A 10 -9.95 5.72 -9.96
CA ILE A 10 -9.76 4.27 -9.93
C ILE A 10 -8.68 3.85 -8.92
N ASP A 11 -7.62 4.64 -8.80
CA ASP A 11 -6.53 4.37 -7.85
C ASP A 11 -6.99 4.56 -6.39
N TYR A 12 -7.88 5.54 -6.12
CA TYR A 12 -8.39 5.84 -4.78
C TYR A 12 -9.77 5.24 -4.48
N GLY A 13 -10.53 4.82 -5.49
CA GLY A 13 -11.89 4.28 -5.32
C GLY A 13 -11.99 3.14 -4.29
N PRO A 14 -11.11 2.13 -4.34
CA PRO A 14 -11.10 1.06 -3.34
C PRO A 14 -10.86 1.55 -1.91
N LEU A 15 -10.00 2.57 -1.74
CA LEU A 15 -9.72 3.15 -0.43
C LEU A 15 -10.97 3.83 0.15
N VAL A 16 -11.72 4.56 -0.69
CA VAL A 16 -13.00 5.16 -0.29
C VAL A 16 -13.99 4.08 0.14
N ILE A 17 -14.10 2.99 -0.64
CA ILE A 17 -14.98 1.86 -0.33
C ILE A 17 -14.58 1.20 1.01
N PHE A 18 -13.29 1.05 1.29
CA PHE A 18 -12.78 0.54 2.57
C PHE A 18 -13.27 1.40 3.75
N PHE A 19 -13.09 2.72 3.68
CA PHE A 19 -13.50 3.60 4.77
C PHE A 19 -15.01 3.59 4.99
N LEU A 20 -15.80 3.57 3.90
CA LEU A 20 -17.26 3.44 3.99
C LEU A 20 -17.67 2.10 4.62
N ALA A 21 -17.03 1.00 4.22
CA ALA A 21 -17.29 -0.31 4.82
C ALA A 21 -16.93 -0.33 6.31
N ASN A 22 -15.78 0.21 6.69
CA ASN A 22 -15.36 0.26 8.09
C ASN A 22 -16.29 1.13 8.96
N ALA A 23 -16.86 2.20 8.39
CA ALA A 23 -17.76 3.10 9.10
C ALA A 23 -19.21 2.57 9.22
N PHE A 24 -19.75 2.00 8.14
CA PHE A 24 -21.19 1.73 8.00
C PHE A 24 -21.57 0.25 7.92
N ALA A 25 -20.61 -0.68 7.88
CA ALA A 25 -20.96 -2.10 7.79
C ALA A 25 -21.76 -2.55 9.03
N PRO A 26 -22.92 -3.21 8.84
CA PRO A 26 -23.78 -3.68 9.93
C PRO A 26 -23.25 -4.99 10.52
N VAL A 27 -22.01 -4.97 11.00
CA VAL A 27 -21.31 -6.09 11.65
C VAL A 27 -20.79 -5.63 13.02
N PRO A 28 -20.60 -6.55 13.98
CA PRO A 28 -20.03 -6.21 15.28
C PRO A 28 -18.67 -5.49 15.13
N ASP A 29 -18.37 -4.53 16.01
CA ASP A 29 -17.16 -3.70 15.91
C ASP A 29 -15.86 -4.53 15.84
N ALA A 30 -15.81 -5.63 16.60
CA ALA A 30 -14.69 -6.58 16.58
C ALA A 30 -14.45 -7.22 15.19
N LEU A 31 -15.49 -7.29 14.34
CA LEU A 31 -15.44 -7.88 13.01
C LEU A 31 -15.42 -6.84 11.88
N LYS A 32 -15.71 -5.57 12.16
CA LYS A 32 -15.76 -4.50 11.14
C LYS A 32 -14.46 -4.37 10.37
N VAL A 33 -13.32 -4.42 11.06
CA VAL A 33 -12.00 -4.30 10.42
C VAL A 33 -11.73 -5.48 9.47
N PHE A 34 -12.11 -6.69 9.85
CA PHE A 34 -11.96 -7.88 9.00
C PHE A 34 -12.90 -7.82 7.79
N ALA A 35 -14.17 -7.45 8.00
CA ALA A 35 -15.15 -7.28 6.92
C ALA A 35 -14.74 -6.18 5.95
N ALA A 36 -14.32 -5.01 6.45
CA ALA A 36 -13.82 -3.91 5.65
C ALA A 36 -12.58 -4.30 4.84
N THR A 37 -11.65 -5.06 5.44
CA THR A 37 -10.47 -5.59 4.74
C THR A 37 -10.87 -6.52 3.59
N GLY A 38 -11.84 -7.41 3.81
CA GLY A 38 -12.39 -8.29 2.76
C GLY A 38 -13.02 -7.50 1.61
N ILE A 39 -13.88 -6.53 1.95
CA ILE A 39 -14.53 -5.65 0.96
C ILE A 39 -13.49 -4.85 0.18
N PHE A 40 -12.46 -4.34 0.86
CA PHE A 40 -11.38 -3.60 0.23
C PHE A 40 -10.58 -4.44 -0.76
N MET A 41 -10.26 -5.70 -0.41
CA MET A 41 -9.60 -6.62 -1.35
C MET A 41 -10.45 -6.86 -2.60
N ILE A 42 -11.76 -7.08 -2.44
CA ILE A 42 -12.68 -7.25 -3.58
C ILE A 42 -12.74 -5.96 -4.41
N ALA A 43 -12.88 -4.80 -3.77
CA ALA A 43 -12.90 -3.51 -4.45
C ALA A 43 -11.60 -3.23 -5.22
N MET A 44 -10.45 -3.57 -4.66
CA MET A 44 -9.14 -3.47 -5.33
C MET A 44 -9.08 -4.36 -6.57
N LEU A 45 -9.52 -5.62 -6.47
CA LEU A 45 -9.57 -6.52 -7.62
C LEU A 45 -10.48 -6.00 -8.72
N ILE A 46 -11.65 -5.46 -8.36
CA ILE A 46 -12.59 -4.84 -9.31
C ILE A 46 -11.96 -3.60 -9.95
N ALA A 47 -11.31 -2.73 -9.18
CA ALA A 47 -10.64 -1.54 -9.73
C ALA A 47 -9.52 -1.92 -10.69
N MET A 48 -8.72 -2.94 -10.37
CA MET A 48 -7.69 -3.48 -11.27
C MET A 48 -8.30 -4.05 -12.55
N LEU A 49 -9.40 -4.80 -12.44
CA LEU A 49 -10.11 -5.37 -13.60
C LEU A 49 -10.69 -4.27 -14.49
N ILE A 50 -11.36 -3.27 -13.92
CA ILE A 50 -11.91 -2.12 -14.65
C ILE A 50 -10.78 -1.34 -15.34
N SER A 51 -9.67 -1.13 -14.63
CA SER A 51 -8.49 -0.44 -15.17
C SER A 51 -7.93 -1.19 -16.39
N TYR A 52 -7.82 -2.51 -16.30
CA TYR A 52 -7.38 -3.37 -17.40
C TYR A 52 -8.35 -3.35 -18.58
N LEU A 53 -9.65 -3.54 -18.34
CA LEU A 53 -10.65 -3.60 -19.41
C LEU A 53 -10.83 -2.25 -20.12
N ARG A 54 -10.77 -1.14 -19.40
CA ARG A 54 -11.03 0.20 -19.96
C ARG A 54 -9.78 0.84 -20.56
N TYR A 55 -8.59 0.61 -20.01
CA TYR A 55 -7.36 1.28 -20.44
C TYR A 55 -6.29 0.34 -20.99
N GLY A 56 -6.54 -0.97 -21.00
CA GLY A 56 -5.60 -2.00 -21.48
C GLY A 56 -4.36 -2.18 -20.61
N ARG A 57 -4.25 -1.45 -19.49
CA ARG A 57 -3.11 -1.48 -18.57
C ARG A 57 -3.56 -1.06 -17.18
N ILE A 58 -2.90 -1.62 -16.17
CA ILE A 58 -3.09 -1.26 -14.77
C ILE A 58 -1.98 -0.27 -14.39
N SER A 59 -2.30 0.80 -13.65
CA SER A 59 -1.30 1.79 -13.22
C SER A 59 -0.27 1.11 -12.29
N PRO A 60 1.03 1.45 -12.36
CA PRO A 60 2.04 0.87 -11.47
C PRO A 60 1.71 1.04 -9.99
N LEU A 61 1.09 2.18 -9.64
CA LEU A 61 0.60 2.47 -8.31
C LEU A 61 -0.53 1.50 -7.89
N LEU A 62 -1.55 1.32 -8.72
CA LEU A 62 -2.66 0.40 -8.43
C LEU A 62 -2.19 -1.05 -8.34
N TRP A 63 -1.24 -1.46 -9.19
CA TRP A 63 -0.64 -2.80 -9.13
C TRP A 63 0.09 -3.03 -7.81
N PHE A 64 0.94 -2.08 -7.42
CA PHE A 64 1.67 -2.13 -6.16
C PHE A 64 0.73 -2.20 -4.96
N SER A 65 -0.23 -1.26 -4.90
CA SER A 65 -1.25 -1.22 -3.85
C SER A 65 -2.08 -2.51 -3.82
N GLY A 66 -2.48 -3.03 -4.98
CA GLY A 66 -3.23 -4.28 -5.09
C GLY A 66 -2.50 -5.47 -4.49
N VAL A 67 -1.24 -5.66 -4.85
CA VAL A 67 -0.40 -6.74 -4.29
C VAL A 67 -0.27 -6.59 -2.78
N MET A 68 0.03 -5.38 -2.29
CA MET A 68 0.19 -5.15 -0.86
C MET A 68 -1.11 -5.46 -0.10
N VAL A 69 -2.25 -5.02 -0.62
CA VAL A 69 -3.56 -5.23 -0.02
C VAL A 69 -3.92 -6.71 -0.02
N LEU A 70 -3.67 -7.44 -1.11
CA LEU A 70 -3.96 -8.87 -1.18
C LEU A 70 -3.05 -9.69 -0.25
N VAL A 71 -1.74 -9.41 -0.23
CA VAL A 71 -0.79 -10.15 0.61
C VAL A 71 -0.99 -9.82 2.08
N LEU A 72 -0.96 -8.53 2.46
CA LEU A 72 -1.08 -8.13 3.87
C LEU A 72 -2.52 -8.25 4.39
N GLY A 73 -3.52 -7.97 3.55
CA GLY A 73 -4.93 -8.16 3.89
C GLY A 73 -5.31 -9.63 3.99
N GLY A 74 -4.86 -10.46 3.05
CA GLY A 74 -5.03 -11.91 3.13
C GLY A 74 -4.37 -12.51 4.37
N LEU A 75 -3.16 -12.07 4.70
CA LEU A 75 -2.47 -12.49 5.92
C LEU A 75 -3.21 -12.02 7.19
N THR A 76 -3.87 -10.85 7.14
CA THR A 76 -4.73 -10.35 8.24
C THR A 76 -5.93 -11.27 8.45
N LEU A 77 -6.62 -11.65 7.37
CA LEU A 77 -7.76 -12.56 7.42
C LEU A 77 -7.36 -14.01 7.74
N TRP A 78 -6.11 -14.40 7.52
CA TRP A 78 -5.68 -15.76 7.84
C TRP A 78 -5.28 -15.88 9.30
N LEU A 79 -4.48 -14.93 9.81
CA LEU A 79 -3.93 -15.00 11.16
C LEU A 79 -4.97 -14.66 12.25
N HIS A 80 -5.90 -13.72 12.04
CA HIS A 80 -6.86 -13.25 13.07
C HIS A 80 -6.23 -12.89 14.43
N GLN A 81 -4.94 -12.51 14.47
CA GLN A 81 -4.23 -12.20 15.72
C GLN A 81 -4.00 -10.70 15.90
N GLU A 82 -4.19 -10.20 17.13
CA GLU A 82 -3.97 -8.78 17.47
C GLU A 82 -2.53 -8.32 17.29
N TRP A 83 -1.53 -9.17 17.53
CA TRP A 83 -0.12 -8.81 17.33
C TRP A 83 0.20 -8.51 15.86
N PHE A 84 -0.57 -9.08 14.93
CA PHE A 84 -0.37 -8.84 13.50
C PHE A 84 -0.69 -7.38 13.12
N ILE A 85 -1.62 -6.73 13.83
CA ILE A 85 -1.93 -5.31 13.63
C ILE A 85 -0.68 -4.45 13.85
N LYS A 86 0.14 -4.81 14.84
CA LYS A 86 1.35 -4.08 15.22
C LYS A 86 2.55 -4.31 14.29
N ILE A 87 2.71 -5.52 13.76
CA ILE A 87 3.82 -5.86 12.86
C ILE A 87 3.55 -5.47 11.40
N LYS A 88 2.27 -5.31 11.02
CA LYS A 88 1.84 -4.98 9.66
C LYS A 88 2.56 -3.76 9.08
N PRO A 89 2.77 -2.65 9.82
CA PRO A 89 3.57 -1.53 9.33
C PRO A 89 5.04 -1.91 9.10
N THR A 90 5.69 -2.66 10.01
CA THR A 90 7.07 -3.14 9.82
C THR A 90 7.19 -3.94 8.52
N LEU A 91 6.29 -4.90 8.28
CA LEU A 91 6.28 -5.72 7.06
C LEU A 91 6.09 -4.86 5.81
N TYR A 92 5.16 -3.91 5.84
CA TYR A 92 4.93 -2.99 4.73
C TYR A 92 6.21 -2.18 4.42
N TYR A 93 6.78 -1.50 5.42
CA TYR A 93 7.95 -0.65 5.25
C TYR A 93 9.16 -1.43 4.73
N LEU A 94 9.44 -2.62 5.29
CA LEU A 94 10.54 -3.46 4.82
C LEU A 94 10.32 -3.95 3.39
N THR A 95 9.08 -4.30 3.03
CA THR A 95 8.77 -4.76 1.67
C THR A 95 8.98 -3.63 0.67
N VAL A 96 8.53 -2.41 0.97
CA VAL A 96 8.75 -1.24 0.10
C VAL A 96 10.25 -0.93 -0.01
N ALA A 97 10.97 -0.91 1.10
CA ALA A 97 12.42 -0.67 1.12
C ALA A 97 13.18 -1.73 0.29
N ALA A 98 12.82 -3.00 0.43
CA ALA A 98 13.42 -4.10 -0.32
C ALA A 98 13.15 -3.99 -1.81
N LEU A 99 11.91 -3.69 -2.22
CA LEU A 99 11.55 -3.50 -3.62
C LEU A 99 12.30 -2.30 -4.24
N LEU A 100 12.31 -1.15 -3.56
CA LEU A 100 13.04 0.02 -4.03
C LEU A 100 14.55 -0.25 -4.13
N GLY A 101 15.13 -0.94 -3.13
CA GLY A 101 16.53 -1.33 -3.12
C GLY A 101 16.89 -2.31 -4.25
N PHE A 102 16.02 -3.30 -4.49
CA PHE A 102 16.16 -4.24 -5.61
C PHE A 102 16.05 -3.53 -6.96
N GLY A 103 15.08 -2.63 -7.11
CA GLY A 103 14.95 -1.78 -8.30
C GLY A 103 16.20 -0.96 -8.57
N LEU A 104 16.76 -0.32 -7.53
CA LEU A 104 17.97 0.48 -7.64
C LEU A 104 19.18 -0.37 -8.07
N ARG A 105 19.34 -1.58 -7.52
CA ARG A 105 20.42 -2.51 -7.90
C ARG A 105 20.29 -3.05 -9.33
N THR A 106 19.06 -3.24 -9.82
CA THR A 106 18.79 -3.74 -11.18
C THR A 106 18.74 -2.62 -12.23
N GLY A 107 19.02 -1.37 -11.85
CA GLY A 107 18.92 -0.20 -12.72
C GLY A 107 17.49 0.20 -13.08
N ARG A 108 16.48 -0.47 -12.52
CA ARG A 108 15.06 -0.18 -12.74
C ARG A 108 14.55 0.71 -11.62
N ASN A 109 14.46 2.01 -11.85
CA ASN A 109 13.97 2.93 -10.84
C ASN A 109 12.45 2.78 -10.65
N LEU A 110 12.05 1.92 -9.70
CA LEU A 110 10.64 1.65 -9.40
C LEU A 110 9.92 2.87 -8.82
N LEU A 111 10.64 3.76 -8.12
CA LEU A 111 10.03 4.99 -7.64
C LEU A 111 9.67 5.93 -8.80
N LYS A 112 10.52 5.99 -9.84
CA LYS A 112 10.27 6.72 -11.09
C LYS A 112 9.07 6.14 -11.84
N SER A 113 8.88 4.81 -11.85
CA SER A 113 7.72 4.22 -12.54
C SER A 113 6.39 4.55 -11.85
N VAL A 114 6.40 4.76 -10.53
CA VAL A 114 5.20 5.11 -9.75
C VAL A 114 4.95 6.62 -9.72
N LEU A 115 5.98 7.42 -9.41
CA LEU A 115 5.85 8.87 -9.17
C LEU A 115 6.32 9.72 -10.36
N GLY A 116 6.75 9.12 -11.46
CA GLY A 116 7.27 9.85 -12.62
C GLY A 116 6.26 10.83 -13.23
N ALA A 117 4.98 10.54 -13.11
CA ALA A 117 3.91 11.45 -13.54
C ALA A 117 3.74 12.67 -12.63
N VAL A 118 4.17 12.57 -11.36
CA VAL A 118 4.03 13.63 -10.34
C VAL A 118 5.20 14.60 -10.38
N TYR A 119 6.41 14.10 -10.70
CA TYR A 119 7.64 14.90 -10.76
C TYR A 119 8.20 14.96 -12.19
N PRO A 120 7.58 15.73 -13.10
CA PRO A 120 8.07 15.86 -14.47
C PRO A 120 9.45 16.52 -14.49
N GLY A 121 10.37 15.98 -15.30
CA GLY A 121 11.69 16.58 -15.54
C GLY A 121 12.79 16.25 -14.53
N LEU A 122 12.54 15.38 -13.54
CA LEU A 122 13.58 14.97 -12.59
C LEU A 122 14.66 14.13 -13.29
N THR A 123 15.94 14.50 -13.11
CA THR A 123 17.09 13.81 -13.70
C THR A 123 17.26 12.40 -13.15
N ASP A 124 17.93 11.51 -13.88
CA ASP A 124 18.18 10.13 -13.40
C ASP A 124 19.00 10.11 -12.10
N ARG A 125 19.91 11.07 -11.92
CA ARG A 125 20.62 11.26 -10.65
C ARG A 125 19.66 11.68 -9.53
N GLY A 126 18.72 12.57 -9.81
CA GLY A 126 17.67 12.96 -8.86
C GLY A 126 16.82 11.77 -8.44
N TRP A 127 16.39 10.95 -9.40
CA TRP A 127 15.64 9.72 -9.12
C TRP A 127 16.44 8.72 -8.28
N TYR A 128 17.73 8.56 -8.53
CA TYR A 128 18.60 7.70 -7.70
C TYR A 128 18.65 8.20 -6.24
N LEU A 129 18.92 9.49 -6.03
CA LEU A 129 19.02 10.08 -4.70
C LEU A 129 17.68 10.02 -3.95
N LEU A 130 16.60 10.33 -4.65
CA LEU A 130 15.25 10.26 -4.08
C LEU A 130 14.93 8.83 -3.66
N THR A 131 15.17 7.85 -4.53
CA THR A 131 14.92 6.42 -4.22
C THR A 131 15.75 5.95 -3.03
N ARG A 132 17.03 6.32 -2.98
CA ARG A 132 17.91 6.03 -1.82
C ARG A 132 17.34 6.62 -0.53
N ASN A 133 16.91 7.87 -0.54
CA ASN A 133 16.37 8.53 0.64
C ASN A 133 15.05 7.88 1.09
N TRP A 134 14.19 7.46 0.15
CA TRP A 134 12.98 6.69 0.47
C TRP A 134 13.29 5.32 1.08
N ILE A 135 14.30 4.61 0.58
CA ILE A 135 14.76 3.35 1.19
C ILE A 135 15.18 3.59 2.64
N ILE A 136 16.02 4.62 2.88
CA ILE A 136 16.48 4.97 4.23
C ILE A 136 15.30 5.32 5.14
N LEU A 137 14.36 6.13 4.64
CA LEU A 137 13.15 6.51 5.36
C LEU A 137 12.34 5.28 5.77
N PHE A 138 12.05 4.38 4.83
CA PHE A 138 11.26 3.18 5.11
C PHE A 138 11.96 2.22 6.06
N VAL A 139 13.29 2.04 5.94
CA VAL A 139 14.06 1.25 6.92
C VAL A 139 13.99 1.90 8.30
N GLY A 140 14.16 3.22 8.39
CA GLY A 140 14.02 3.96 9.64
C GLY A 140 12.63 3.81 10.26
N MET A 141 11.57 3.90 9.45
CA MET A 141 10.18 3.69 9.89
C MET A 141 9.95 2.25 10.35
N ALA A 142 10.54 1.24 9.69
CA ALA A 142 10.46 -0.15 10.12
C ALA A 142 11.11 -0.36 11.49
N ILE A 143 12.33 0.17 11.69
CA ILE A 143 13.05 0.11 12.97
C ILE A 143 12.25 0.83 14.06
N MET A 144 11.76 2.03 13.78
CA MET A 144 10.97 2.81 14.71
C MET A 144 9.69 2.05 15.12
N ASN A 145 8.95 1.51 14.16
CA ASN A 145 7.76 0.72 14.43
C ASN A 145 8.12 -0.49 15.32
N GLU A 146 9.19 -1.22 14.99
CA GLU A 146 9.67 -2.38 15.74
C GLU A 146 9.96 -2.06 17.21
N ILE A 147 10.57 -0.90 17.48
CA ILE A 147 10.82 -0.42 18.84
C ILE A 147 9.50 -0.10 19.54
N ILE A 148 8.59 0.64 18.90
CA ILE A 148 7.34 1.10 19.53
C ILE A 148 6.47 -0.11 19.89
N TRP A 149 6.26 -1.06 18.98
CA TRP A 149 5.33 -2.14 19.27
C TRP A 149 5.85 -3.16 20.28
N ARG A 150 7.19 -3.24 20.46
CA ARG A 150 7.82 -4.04 21.52
C ARG A 150 7.82 -3.35 22.88
N THR A 151 7.79 -2.03 22.91
CA THR A 151 7.86 -1.24 24.16
C THR A 151 6.49 -0.74 24.64
N THR A 152 5.45 -0.81 23.81
CA THR A 152 4.13 -0.23 24.11
C THR A 152 3.04 -1.29 24.24
N SER A 153 2.09 -1.08 25.17
CA SER A 153 0.94 -1.94 25.40
C SER A 153 -0.05 -1.93 24.22
N THR A 154 -0.88 -2.96 24.10
CA THR A 154 -1.91 -3.06 23.05
C THR A 154 -2.93 -1.91 23.11
N SER A 155 -3.19 -1.36 24.29
CA SER A 155 -4.10 -0.22 24.49
C SER A 155 -3.66 1.10 23.86
N PHE A 156 -2.39 1.25 23.46
CA PHE A 156 -1.93 2.42 22.70
C PHE A 156 -2.27 2.34 21.21
N TRP A 157 -2.51 1.13 20.70
CA TRP A 157 -2.73 0.84 19.28
C TRP A 157 -4.21 0.72 18.89
N LEU A 158 -5.09 0.64 19.89
CA LEU A 158 -6.55 0.58 19.76
C LEU A 158 -7.15 1.93 20.10
#